data_AF-A0A6P1TK09-F1
#
_entry.id   AF-A0A6P1TK09-F1
#
_cell.length_a   1.000
_cell.length_b   1.000
_cell.length_c   1.000
_cell.angle_alpha   90.00
_cell.angle_beta   90.00
_cell.angle_gamma   90.00
#
_symmetry.space_group_name_H-M   'P 1'
#
loop_
_entity.id
_entity.type
_entity.pdbx_description
1 polymer ?
#
loop_
_entity_poly.entity_id
_entity_poly.type
_entity_poly.pdbx_seq_one_letter_code
_entity_poly.pdbx_strand_id
1 'polypeptide(L)'
;MNTFIFDLDGTLLPMPSQELFLDAYFKALSKKLIPYGIDVQKLIKAVWTGTNAMIQNDGTMTNDQRFWNTFSEILGRRSGN
;
A
#
# COMPACT_ATOMS: atom_id res chain seq x y z
N MET A 1 -30.41 -7.25 -15.57
CA MET A 1 -29.25 -6.68 -14.87
C MET A 1 -29.35 -5.17 -15.02
N ASN A 2 -29.56 -4.43 -13.93
CA ASN A 2 -29.86 -2.97 -13.97
C ASN A 2 -28.81 -2.11 -13.25
N THR A 3 -27.87 -2.73 -12.56
CA THR A 3 -26.78 -2.05 -11.85
C THR A 3 -25.45 -2.57 -12.35
N PHE A 4 -24.59 -1.64 -12.76
CA PHE A 4 -23.21 -1.89 -13.15
C PHE A 4 -22.31 -1.06 -12.24
N ILE A 5 -21.27 -1.69 -11.70
CA ILE A 5 -20.30 -1.04 -10.82
C ILE A 5 -18.96 -1.13 -11.53
N PHE A 6 -18.35 0.03 -11.76
CA PHE A 6 -17.04 0.15 -12.38
C PHE A 6 -16.11 0.87 -11.41
N ASP A 7 -14.87 0.41 -11.38
CA ASP A 7 -13.79 1.15 -10.75
C ASP A 7 -13.34 2.32 -11.65
N LEU A 8 -12.64 3.28 -11.08
CA LEU A 8 -12.12 4.43 -11.82
C LEU A 8 -10.73 4.14 -12.36
N ASP A 9 -9.74 4.00 -11.48
CA ASP A 9 -8.33 3.96 -11.84
C ASP A 9 -7.96 2.66 -12.55
N GLY A 10 -7.43 2.76 -13.77
CA GLY A 10 -7.09 1.58 -14.56
C GLY A 10 -8.30 0.83 -15.15
N THR A 11 -9.53 1.26 -14.85
CA THR A 11 -10.76 0.73 -15.47
C THR A 11 -11.41 1.76 -16.39
N LEU A 12 -11.91 2.88 -15.85
CA LEU A 12 -12.48 3.98 -16.64
C LEU A 12 -11.44 5.06 -16.98
N LEU A 13 -10.49 5.29 -16.08
CA LEU A 13 -9.37 6.21 -16.27
C LEU A 13 -8.14 5.40 -16.71
N PRO A 14 -7.68 5.55 -17.97
CA PRO A 14 -6.48 4.87 -18.43
C PRO A 14 -5.27 5.31 -17.62
N MET A 15 -4.58 4.33 -17.02
CA MET A 15 -3.36 4.52 -16.24
C MET A 15 -2.18 3.94 -17.03
N PRO A 16 -1.61 4.68 -17.99
CA PRO A 16 -0.64 4.15 -18.96
C PRO A 16 0.65 3.61 -18.32
N SER A 17 0.98 4.05 -17.11
CA SER A 17 2.02 3.41 -16.29
C SER A 17 1.68 3.53 -14.81
N GLN A 18 1.17 2.45 -14.25
CA GLN A 18 0.93 2.35 -12.80
C GLN A 18 2.25 2.37 -12.01
N GLU A 19 3.32 1.83 -12.58
CA GLU A 19 4.66 1.87 -11.98
C GLU A 19 5.19 3.31 -11.84
N LEU A 20 5.04 4.13 -12.88
CA LEU A 20 5.44 5.55 -12.84
C LEU A 20 4.64 6.33 -11.79
N PHE A 21 3.32 6.07 -11.70
CA PHE A 21 2.49 6.68 -10.67
C PHE A 21 2.96 6.31 -9.26
N LEU A 22 3.24 5.03 -9.03
CA LEU A 22 3.69 4.54 -7.72
C LEU A 22 5.07 5.10 -7.35
N ASP A 23 6.02 5.17 -8.29
CA ASP A 23 7.32 5.80 -8.05
C ASP A 23 7.18 7.29 -7.66
N ALA A 24 6.39 8.05 -8.43
CA ALA A 24 6.13 9.46 -8.14
C ALA A 24 5.44 9.66 -6.79
N TYR A 25 4.44 8.84 -6.48
CA TYR A 25 3.71 8.85 -5.22
C TYR A 25 4.64 8.56 -4.04
N PHE A 26 5.41 7.47 -4.10
CA PHE A 26 6.32 7.10 -3.02
C PHE A 26 7.43 8.14 -2.85
N LYS A 27 7.97 8.71 -3.92
CA LYS A 27 8.94 9.82 -3.84
C LYS A 27 8.36 11.05 -3.13
N ALA A 28 7.11 11.40 -3.40
CA ALA A 28 6.43 12.52 -2.72
C ALA A 28 6.16 12.19 -1.24
N LEU A 29 5.67 10.97 -0.97
CA LEU A 29 5.43 10.48 0.39
C LEU A 29 6.72 10.46 1.21
N SER A 30 7.82 10.01 0.62
CA SER A 30 9.14 9.98 1.22
C SER A 30 9.55 11.35 1.74
N LYS A 31 9.44 12.39 0.90
CA LYS A 31 9.78 13.77 1.28
C LYS A 31 8.96 14.25 2.48
N LYS A 32 7.70 13.84 2.57
CA LYS A 32 6.82 14.18 3.69
C LYS A 32 7.20 13.46 4.98
N LEU A 33 7.82 12.28 4.89
CA LEU A 33 8.10 11.42 6.04
C LEU A 33 9.53 11.54 6.60
N ILE A 34 10.48 12.05 5.80
CA ILE A 34 11.85 12.36 6.25
C ILE A 34 11.88 13.19 7.55
N PRO A 35 11.07 14.24 7.73
CA PRO A 35 11.06 15.03 8.97
C PRO A 35 10.67 14.24 10.23
N TYR A 36 10.04 13.08 10.08
CA TYR A 36 9.61 12.22 11.19
C TYR A 36 10.62 11.11 11.51
N GLY A 37 11.79 11.09 10.85
CA GLY A 37 12.84 10.09 11.09
C GLY A 37 12.48 8.68 10.60
N ILE A 38 11.49 8.56 9.72
CA ILE A 38 11.07 7.27 9.16
C ILE A 38 12.04 6.87 8.05
N ASP A 39 12.56 5.64 8.12
CA ASP A 39 13.27 5.03 7.01
C ASP A 39 12.29 4.78 5.85
N VAL A 40 12.41 5.65 4.84
CA VAL A 40 11.62 5.65 3.62
C VAL A 40 11.72 4.33 2.85
N GLN A 41 12.92 3.76 2.74
CA GLN A 41 13.12 2.53 1.97
C GLN A 41 12.45 1.36 2.68
N LYS A 42 12.58 1.33 4.01
CA LYS A 42 11.89 0.36 4.85
C LYS A 42 10.37 0.50 4.78
N LEU A 43 9.86 1.73 4.72
CA LEU A 43 8.43 2.00 4.54
C LEU A 43 7.91 1.53 3.18
N ILE A 44 8.58 1.90 2.08
CA ILE A 44 8.19 1.48 0.72
C ILE A 44 8.15 -0.04 0.65
N LYS A 45 9.18 -0.71 1.19
CA LYS A 45 9.22 -2.17 1.29
C LYS A 45 8.04 -2.72 2.10
N ALA A 46 7.70 -2.12 3.24
CA ALA A 46 6.59 -2.56 4.08
C ALA A 46 5.25 -2.44 3.36
N VAL A 47 5.00 -1.30 2.68
CA VAL A 47 3.76 -1.09 1.90
C VAL A 47 3.65 -2.13 0.79
N TRP A 48 4.69 -2.30 -0.03
CA TRP A 48 4.67 -3.27 -1.12
C TRP A 48 4.46 -4.70 -0.65
N THR A 49 5.16 -5.11 0.41
CA THR A 49 5.02 -6.46 0.95
C THR A 49 3.64 -6.68 1.53
N GLY A 50 3.09 -5.70 2.25
CA GLY A 50 1.72 -5.74 2.77
C GLY A 50 0.68 -5.82 1.67
N THR A 51 0.81 -5.01 0.61
CA THR A 51 -0.10 -5.03 -0.55
C THR A 51 -0.05 -6.38 -1.27
N ASN A 52 1.15 -6.93 -1.48
CA ASN A 52 1.27 -8.27 -2.08
C ASN A 52 0.64 -9.35 -1.20
N ALA A 53 0.85 -9.32 0.12
CA ALA A 53 0.21 -10.24 1.04
C ALA A 53 -1.32 -10.12 1.00
N MET A 54 -1.84 -8.89 0.93
CA MET A 54 -3.27 -8.61 0.79
C MET A 54 -3.84 -9.15 -0.53
N ILE A 55 -3.12 -9.01 -1.65
CA ILE A 55 -3.54 -9.57 -2.94
C ILE A 55 -3.58 -11.11 -2.89
N GLN A 56 -2.61 -11.72 -2.20
CA GLN A 56 -2.53 -13.18 -2.01
C GLN A 56 -3.37 -13.68 -0.82
N ASN A 57 -4.28 -12.86 -0.29
CA ASN A 57 -5.10 -13.25 0.85
C ASN A 57 -6.04 -14.40 0.47
N ASP A 58 -6.03 -15.45 1.29
CA ASP A 58 -6.82 -16.68 1.10
C ASP A 58 -8.25 -16.58 1.67
N GLY A 59 -8.62 -15.42 2.21
CA GLY A 59 -9.93 -15.16 2.78
C GLY A 59 -10.09 -15.60 4.25
N THR A 60 -9.03 -16.12 4.88
CA THR A 60 -9.05 -16.49 6.32
C THR A 60 -9.12 -15.28 7.25
N MET A 61 -8.77 -14.10 6.76
CA MET A 61 -8.86 -12.82 7.46
C MET A 61 -9.20 -11.69 6.48
N THR A 62 -9.54 -10.52 7.00
CA THR A 62 -9.78 -9.35 6.14
C THR A 62 -8.50 -8.88 5.46
N ASN A 63 -8.65 -8.25 4.30
CA ASN A 63 -7.52 -7.64 3.56
C ASN A 63 -6.76 -6.61 4.41
N ASP A 64 -7.49 -5.80 5.17
CA ASP A 64 -6.93 -4.82 6.11
C ASP A 64 -6.05 -5.50 7.17
N GLN A 65 -6.56 -6.55 7.83
CA GLN A 65 -5.77 -7.31 8.82
C GLN A 65 -4.52 -7.93 8.22
N ARG A 66 -4.62 -8.55 7.04
CA ARG A 66 -3.45 -9.16 6.39
C ARG A 66 -2.39 -8.10 6.05
N PHE A 67 -2.81 -6.97 5.48
CA PHE A 67 -1.92 -5.86 5.19
C PHE A 67 -1.19 -5.38 6.44
N TRP A 68 -1.93 -5.04 7.51
CA TRP A 68 -1.33 -4.44 8.71
C TRP A 68 -0.45 -5.39 9.49
N ASN A 69 -0.77 -6.68 9.51
CA ASN A 69 0.08 -7.71 10.13
C ASN A 69 1.45 -7.74 9.44
N THR A 70 1.47 -7.90 8.11
CA THR A 70 2.72 -7.93 7.33
C THR A 70 3.47 -6.60 7.36
N PHE A 71 2.76 -5.48 7.25
CA PHE A 71 3.35 -4.15 7.28
C PHE A 71 4.06 -3.88 8.62
N SER A 72 3.40 -4.22 9.73
CA SER A 72 3.91 -3.97 11.08
C SER A 72 5.09 -4.86 11.45
N GLU A 73 5.18 -6.06 10.89
CA GLU A 73 6.35 -6.94 11.04
C GLU A 73 7.60 -6.32 10.41
N ILE A 74 7.45 -5.65 9.26
CA ILE A 74 8.58 -5.03 8.55
C ILE A 74 8.96 -3.71 9.19
N LEU A 75 8.03 -2.76 9.30
CA LEU A 75 8.35 -1.41 9.79
C LEU A 75 8.63 -1.41 11.30
N GLY A 76 8.04 -2.36 12.03
CA GLY A 76 7.99 -2.45 13.48
C GLY A 76 6.65 -1.93 14.01
N ARG A 77 6.12 -2.59 15.06
CA ARG A 77 5.05 -1.99 15.86
C ARG A 77 5.63 -0.78 16.59
N ARG A 78 4.97 0.36 16.53
CA ARG A 78 5.21 1.42 17.51
C ARG A 78 4.88 0.82 18.87
N SER A 79 5.88 0.55 19.70
CA SER A 79 5.69 0.34 21.13
C SER A 79 5.17 1.66 21.70
N GLY A 80 3.86 1.86 21.65
CA GLY A 80 3.20 2.90 22.42
C GLY A 80 3.14 2.42 23.86
N ASN A 81 3.89 3.10 24.73
CA ASN A 81 3.53 3.22 26.14
C ASN A 81 2.17 3.91 26.26
#